data_AF-A0A350IB81-F1
#
_entry.id   AF-A0A350IB81-F1
#
_cell.length_a   1.000
_cell.length_b   1.000
_cell.length_c   1.000
_cell.angle_alpha   90.00
_cell.angle_beta   90.00
_cell.angle_gamma   90.00
#
_symmetry.space_group_name_H-M   'P 1'
#
loop_
_entity.id
_entity.type
_entity.pdbx_description
1 polymer ?
#
loop_
_entity_poly.entity_id
_entity_poly.type
_entity_poly.pdbx_seq_one_letter_code
_entity_poly.pdbx_strand_id
1 'polypeptide(L)'
;MRFKVEGTTNAAPTTTGTATTVESATEVSCFNNSTTAYAVAILTAASGTVVGNITLAGGERVNIVKDRAHALYSANAAVMLTPINTRVS
;
A
#
# COMPACT_ATOMS: atom_id res chain seq x y z
N MET A 1 14.26 -9.26 -6.75
CA MET A 1 13.84 -7.97 -7.34
C MET A 1 14.60 -6.86 -6.61
N ARG A 2 15.05 -5.82 -7.33
CA ARG A 2 15.66 -4.62 -6.72
C ARG A 2 14.70 -3.44 -6.88
N PHE A 3 14.60 -2.60 -5.87
CA PHE A 3 13.81 -1.36 -5.90
C PHE A 3 14.52 -0.30 -5.06
N LYS A 4 14.32 0.96 -5.41
CA LYS A 4 14.77 2.10 -4.61
C LYS A 4 13.67 2.45 -3.62
N VAL A 5 14.04 2.65 -2.36
CA VAL A 5 13.15 3.20 -1.34
C VAL A 5 13.10 4.71 -1.54
N GLU A 6 11.88 5.26 -1.59
CA GLU A 6 11.67 6.69 -1.89
C GLU A 6 11.21 7.49 -0.66
N GLY A 7 10.96 6.82 0.47
CA GLY A 7 10.41 7.44 1.67
C GLY A 7 10.25 6.46 2.83
N THR A 8 9.43 6.83 3.82
CA THR A 8 9.33 6.08 5.08
C THR A 8 8.33 4.94 5.00
N THR A 9 8.56 3.89 5.80
CA THR A 9 7.57 2.82 5.98
C THR A 9 6.58 3.21 7.07
N ASN A 10 5.29 3.21 6.73
CA ASN A 10 4.23 3.60 7.65
C ASN A 10 3.15 2.50 7.71
N ALA A 11 2.49 2.38 8.86
CA ALA A 11 1.32 1.52 8.98
C ALA A 11 0.21 1.98 8.02
N ALA A 12 -0.44 1.03 7.37
CA ALA A 12 -1.57 1.31 6.50
C ALA A 12 -2.70 1.96 7.29
N PRO A 13 -3.33 3.02 6.77
CA PRO A 13 -4.58 3.53 7.33
C PRO A 13 -5.65 2.44 7.35
N THR A 14 -6.55 2.48 8.33
CA THR A 14 -7.58 1.45 8.52
C THR A 14 -8.97 1.84 8.07
N THR A 15 -9.14 3.09 7.63
CA THR A 15 -10.42 3.61 7.17
C THR A 15 -10.24 4.34 5.85
N THR A 16 -11.31 4.38 5.04
CA THR A 16 -11.28 5.03 3.73
C THR A 16 -11.00 6.52 3.83
N GLY A 17 -11.50 7.20 4.87
CA GLY A 17 -11.29 8.63 5.08
C GLY A 17 -9.86 9.01 5.49
N THR A 18 -9.06 8.04 5.92
CA THR A 18 -7.64 8.24 6.25
C THR A 18 -6.70 7.60 5.23
N ALA A 19 -7.25 7.03 4.15
CA ALA A 19 -6.46 6.40 3.09
C ALA A 19 -5.42 7.38 2.54
N THR A 20 -4.22 6.88 2.27
CA THR A 20 -3.04 7.70 1.93
C THR A 20 -2.52 7.37 0.55
N THR A 21 -1.95 8.34 -0.15
CA THR A 21 -1.27 8.11 -1.43
C THR A 21 0.10 7.45 -1.27
N VAL A 22 0.59 7.33 -0.02
CA VAL A 22 1.95 6.91 0.38
C VAL A 22 2.99 7.81 -0.29
N GLU A 23 2.95 9.10 0.03
CA GLU A 23 3.88 10.12 -0.50
C GLU A 23 3.79 10.28 -2.03
N SER A 24 2.62 10.03 -2.62
CA SER A 24 2.40 10.15 -4.07
C SER A 24 3.30 9.23 -4.90
N ALA A 25 3.70 8.09 -4.34
CA ALA A 25 4.45 7.07 -5.05
C ALA A 25 3.60 6.41 -6.15
N THR A 26 4.24 5.98 -7.23
CA THR A 26 3.60 5.19 -8.29
C THR A 26 3.68 3.69 -8.01
N GLU A 27 4.51 3.30 -7.05
CA GLU A 27 4.69 1.92 -6.62
C GLU A 27 4.86 1.87 -5.10
N VAL A 28 4.18 0.92 -4.45
CA VAL A 28 4.19 0.78 -2.99
C VAL A 28 4.49 -0.67 -2.63
N SER A 29 5.53 -0.87 -1.81
CA SER A 29 5.76 -2.16 -1.18
C SER A 29 4.79 -2.32 -0.01
N CYS A 30 3.99 -3.37 -0.06
CA CYS A 30 3.02 -3.72 0.97
C CYS A 30 3.50 -4.98 1.68
N PHE A 31 3.71 -4.90 2.99
CA PHE A 31 4.14 -6.02 3.80
C PHE A 31 3.17 -6.27 4.93
N ASN A 32 2.62 -7.48 5.03
CA ASN A 32 1.78 -7.87 6.14
C ASN A 32 2.64 -8.41 7.29
N ASN A 33 2.87 -7.59 8.32
CA ASN A 33 3.68 -7.95 9.49
C ASN A 33 2.90 -8.78 10.54
N SER A 34 1.78 -9.38 10.16
CA SER A 34 1.00 -10.27 11.02
C SER A 34 1.04 -11.70 10.52
N THR A 35 0.39 -12.61 11.25
CA THR A 35 0.12 -13.99 10.83
C THR A 35 -1.24 -14.16 10.16
N THR A 36 -2.07 -13.12 10.14
CA THR A 36 -3.44 -13.14 9.60
C THR A 36 -3.48 -12.51 8.21
N ALA A 37 -4.29 -13.04 7.30
CA ALA A 37 -4.45 -12.45 5.99
C ALA A 37 -5.24 -11.13 6.06
N TYR A 38 -4.73 -10.07 5.41
CA TYR A 38 -5.39 -8.77 5.35
C TYR A 38 -5.47 -8.25 3.91
N ALA A 39 -6.61 -7.63 3.58
CA ALA A 39 -6.80 -6.98 2.30
C ALA A 39 -6.24 -5.56 2.31
N VAL A 40 -5.50 -5.22 1.26
CA VAL A 40 -5.09 -3.87 0.90
C VAL A 40 -5.96 -3.43 -0.26
N ALA A 41 -6.64 -2.30 -0.11
CA ALA A 41 -7.51 -1.74 -1.11
C ALA A 41 -6.97 -0.40 -1.63
N ILE A 42 -7.14 -0.18 -2.92
CA ILE A 42 -6.77 1.04 -3.63
C ILE A 42 -8.05 1.81 -3.94
N LEU A 43 -8.06 3.10 -3.65
CA LEU A 43 -9.14 4.02 -3.99
C LEU A 43 -8.65 5.12 -4.91
N THR A 44 -9.58 5.80 -5.59
CA THR A 44 -9.26 6.97 -6.41
C THR A 44 -8.66 8.13 -5.61
N ALA A 45 -9.09 8.30 -4.36
CA ALA A 45 -8.60 9.25 -3.35
C ALA A 45 -9.07 8.82 -1.95
N ALA A 46 -8.71 9.55 -0.89
CA ALA A 46 -9.31 9.36 0.43
C ALA A 46 -10.85 9.52 0.37
N SER A 47 -11.57 8.59 0.99
CA SER A 47 -13.04 8.43 0.87
C SER A 47 -13.56 8.24 -0.58
N GLY A 48 -12.68 7.99 -1.54
CA GLY A 48 -13.04 7.80 -2.95
C GLY A 48 -13.62 6.42 -3.24
N THR A 49 -13.79 6.11 -4.53
CA THR A 49 -14.27 4.81 -4.99
C THR A 49 -13.14 3.80 -4.96
N VAL A 50 -13.42 2.57 -4.53
CA VAL A 50 -12.47 1.45 -4.59
C VAL A 50 -12.20 1.09 -6.05
N VAL A 51 -10.93 1.17 -6.44
CA VAL A 51 -10.42 0.79 -7.77
C VAL A 51 -10.14 -0.70 -7.84
N GLY A 52 -9.67 -1.28 -6.72
CA GLY A 52 -9.35 -2.69 -6.62
C GLY A 52 -8.78 -3.05 -5.25
N ASN A 53 -8.55 -4.33 -5.01
CA ASN A 53 -7.92 -4.82 -3.79
C ASN A 53 -7.09 -6.08 -4.04
N ILE A 54 -6.22 -6.38 -3.09
CA ILE A 54 -5.44 -7.63 -3.02
C ILE A 54 -5.36 -8.09 -1.57
N THR A 55 -5.44 -9.40 -1.34
CA THR A 55 -5.26 -9.99 -0.01
C THR A 55 -3.81 -10.45 0.14
N LEU A 56 -3.14 -10.01 1.20
CA LEU A 56 -1.80 -10.46 1.57
C LEU A 56 -1.93 -11.47 2.71
N ALA A 57 -1.36 -12.67 2.54
CA ALA A 57 -1.19 -13.62 3.62
C ALA A 57 -0.29 -13.06 4.73
N GLY A 58 -0.33 -13.69 5.91
CA GLY A 58 0.56 -13.31 7.00
C GLY A 58 2.03 -13.49 6.62
N GLY A 59 2.86 -12.47 6.84
CA GLY A 59 4.27 -12.44 6.45
C GLY A 59 4.53 -12.18 4.96
N GLU A 60 3.50 -12.01 4.14
CA GLU A 60 3.66 -11.77 2.71
C GLU A 60 4.08 -10.32 2.42
N ARG A 61 4.93 -10.15 1.39
CA ARG A 61 5.27 -8.85 0.81
C ARG A 61 5.02 -8.84 -0.69
N VAL A 62 4.29 -7.83 -1.16
CA VAL A 62 4.03 -7.59 -2.59
C VAL A 62 4.32 -6.14 -2.96
N ASN A 63 4.63 -5.88 -4.22
CA ASN A 63 4.80 -4.53 -4.74
C ASN A 63 3.60 -4.20 -5.64
N ILE A 64 2.90 -3.11 -5.31
CA ILE A 64 1.69 -2.68 -5.99
C ILE A 64 2.01 -1.46 -6.85
N VAL A 65 1.67 -1.52 -8.14
CA VAL A 65 1.73 -0.37 -9.06
C VAL A 65 0.39 0.34 -9.03
N LYS A 66 0.41 1.68 -8.96
CA LYS A 66 -0.79 2.52 -8.90
C LYS A 66 -0.59 3.86 -9.61
N ASP A 67 -1.69 4.57 -9.87
CA ASP A 67 -1.64 5.99 -10.23
C ASP A 67 -1.21 6.84 -9.02
N ARG A 68 -0.48 7.93 -9.25
CA ARG A 68 0.01 8.84 -8.21
C ARG A 68 -1.09 9.33 -7.26
N ALA A 69 -2.28 9.62 -7.77
CA ALA A 69 -3.41 10.15 -7.00
C ALA A 69 -4.14 9.10 -6.16
N HIS A 70 -4.02 7.81 -6.51
CA HIS A 70 -4.75 6.76 -5.80
C HIS A 70 -4.32 6.64 -4.33
N ALA A 71 -5.26 6.37 -3.45
CA ALA A 71 -5.01 6.17 -2.03
C ALA A 71 -5.06 4.68 -1.68
N LEU A 72 -4.34 4.26 -0.63
CA LEU A 72 -4.40 2.91 -0.09
C LEU A 72 -4.86 2.93 1.36
N TYR A 73 -5.58 1.87 1.74
CA TYR A 73 -5.88 1.52 3.11
C TYR A 73 -5.92 0.00 3.24
N SER A 74 -5.88 -0.49 4.48
CA SER A 74 -5.97 -1.91 4.80
C SER A 74 -7.03 -2.13 5.87
N ALA A 75 -7.54 -3.36 5.98
CA ALA A 75 -8.38 -3.72 7.12
C ALA A 75 -7.63 -3.66 8.47
N ASN A 76 -6.30 -3.65 8.47
CA ASN A 76 -5.49 -3.64 9.69
C ASN A 76 -4.16 -2.89 9.52
N ALA A 77 -3.76 -2.17 10.57
CA ALA A 77 -2.53 -1.39 10.63
C ALA A 77 -1.25 -2.27 10.70
N ALA A 78 -1.36 -3.59 10.83
CA ALA A 78 -0.23 -4.51 10.71
C ALA A 78 0.31 -4.60 9.27
N VAL A 79 -0.44 -4.13 8.27
CA VAL A 79 0.09 -3.94 6.92
C VAL A 79 0.94 -2.68 6.88
N MET A 80 2.21 -2.84 6.52
CA MET A 80 3.20 -1.78 6.37
C MET A 80 3.28 -1.37 4.90
N LEU A 81 3.24 -0.07 4.63
CA LEU A 81 3.33 0.52 3.30
C LEU A 81 4.62 1.32 3.18
N THR A 82 5.39 1.06 2.12
CA THR A 82 6.64 1.76 1.83
C THR A 82 6.61 2.32 0.40
N PRO A 83 6.84 3.62 0.18
CA PRO A 83 6.97 4.16 -1.17
C PRO A 83 8.27 3.66 -1.79
N ILE A 84 8.16 3.07 -2.98
CA ILE A 84 9.30 2.52 -3.71
C ILE A 84 9.26 2.94 -5.19
N ASN A 85 10.36 2.67 -5.87
CA ASN A 85 10.45 2.74 -7.32
C ASN A 85 11.18 1.48 -7.81
N THR A 86 10.52 0.66 -8.62
CA THR A 86 11.11 -0.57 -9.19
C THR A 86 11.78 -0.33 -10.54
N ARG A 87 11.62 0.86 -11.12
CA ARG A 87 12.20 1.24 -12.43
C ARG A 87 13.59 1.85 -12.34
N VAL A 88 14.30 1.66 -11.23
CA VAL A 88 15.69 2.13 -11.09
C VAL A 88 16.59 1.36 -12.06
N SER A 89 17.09 2.07 -13.07
CA SER A 89 18.16 1.61 -13.97
C SER A 89 19.50 1.60 -13.23
#